data_AF-A0A7S3X721-F1
#
_entry.id   AF-A0A7S3X721-F1
#
_cell.length_a   1.000
_cell.length_b   1.000
_cell.length_c   1.000
_cell.angle_alpha   90.00
_cell.angle_beta   90.00
_cell.angle_gamma   90.00
#
_symmetry.space_group_name_H-M   'P 1'
#
loop_
_entity.id
_entity.type
_entity.pdbx_description
1 polymer ?
#
loop_
_entity_poly.entity_id
_entity_poly.type
_entity_poly.pdbx_seq_one_letter_code
_entity_poly.pdbx_strand_id
1 'polypeptide(L)'
;SRCPPWEGDAFVGERQNARAGRVRTVRGLGMTETTPIPVLGVNFEGGKHVAEAASSPSCVAAYNCQVSMDAPFEEGQAAPEHLRQLGRTEQRLGVLDSQLQEQLRPVFAEAASKASAAGAWIVVQITRGRSAHAFFLAVVEPLLAELKAIPRCDVRTGYRSADHSLALSEPFVFITVGMFGRLTPGVSPGVVHAVETTFVVDDASTPAEPRRAVCLQHATHDEALKLLPPCRMISLPDHFPFVTPEEYVRDRLIGIASAGSV
;
A
#
# COMPACT_ATOMS: atom_id res chain seq x y z
N SER A 1 55.94 2.88 43.59
CA SER A 1 56.38 2.45 42.25
C SER A 1 55.12 2.20 41.42
N ARG A 2 54.61 3.22 40.70
CA ARG A 2 54.95 3.63 39.31
C ARG A 2 54.44 2.64 38.25
N CYS A 3 53.52 3.11 37.39
CA CYS A 3 53.20 2.66 36.00
C CYS A 3 54.48 2.56 35.12
N PRO A 4 54.49 2.02 33.86
CA PRO A 4 53.47 2.03 32.77
C PRO A 4 53.55 0.80 31.78
N PRO A 5 53.16 0.82 30.47
CA PRO A 5 52.28 1.71 29.67
C PRO A 5 51.14 1.01 28.86
N TRP A 6 50.26 1.88 28.34
CA TRP A 6 49.28 1.72 27.26
C TRP A 6 49.90 1.50 25.85
N GLU A 7 49.14 0.83 24.97
CA GLU A 7 49.00 0.96 23.49
C GLU A 7 47.98 -0.14 23.07
N GLY A 8 46.98 -0.05 22.21
CA GLY A 8 46.43 0.93 21.27
C GLY A 8 45.52 0.14 20.29
N ASP A 9 44.32 0.66 20.03
CA ASP A 9 43.41 0.46 18.88
C ASP A 9 42.96 -0.93 18.36
N ALA A 10 41.63 -1.15 18.35
CA ALA A 10 40.83 -1.30 17.12
C ALA A 10 39.33 -1.47 17.44
N PHE A 11 38.58 -0.38 17.34
CA PHE A 11 37.12 -0.40 17.27
C PHE A 11 36.71 -0.81 15.84
N VAL A 12 36.22 -2.04 15.65
CA VAL A 12 35.63 -2.46 14.38
C VAL A 12 34.17 -2.01 14.37
N GLY A 13 33.93 -0.83 13.80
CA GLY A 13 32.59 -0.33 13.52
C GLY A 13 31.93 -1.12 12.39
N GLU A 14 30.80 -1.75 12.68
CA GLU A 14 29.89 -2.29 11.67
C GLU A 14 29.42 -1.18 10.73
N ARG A 15 29.72 -1.33 9.45
CA ARG A 15 29.17 -0.48 8.38
C ARG A 15 27.74 -0.92 8.09
N GLN A 16 26.76 -0.20 8.62
CA GLN A 16 25.41 -0.19 8.02
C GLN A 16 25.45 0.67 6.75
N ASN A 17 25.21 0.02 5.61
CA ASN A 17 25.06 0.67 4.31
C ASN A 17 23.73 1.44 4.26
N ALA A 18 23.74 2.69 4.72
CA ALA A 18 22.72 3.67 4.41
C ALA A 18 22.97 4.28 3.01
N ARG A 19 22.31 3.74 1.99
CA ARG A 19 22.04 4.41 0.70
C ARG A 19 20.66 3.89 0.23
N ALA A 20 19.67 4.69 -0.15
CA ALA A 20 19.76 5.93 -0.92
C ALA A 20 18.53 6.83 -0.67
N GLY A 21 18.71 7.99 -0.04
CA GLY A 21 17.81 9.14 -0.16
C GLY A 21 18.47 10.21 -1.03
N ARG A 22 17.72 10.87 -1.93
CA ARG A 22 18.22 12.07 -2.63
C ARG A 22 18.29 13.21 -1.62
N VAL A 23 19.49 13.54 -1.16
CA VAL A 23 19.74 14.71 -0.32
C VAL A 23 19.80 15.95 -1.22
N ARG A 24 18.81 16.84 -1.14
CA ARG A 24 18.95 18.22 -1.60
C ARG A 24 19.29 19.08 -0.38
N THR A 25 20.52 19.58 -0.33
CA THR A 25 20.96 20.51 0.71
C THR A 25 20.38 21.89 0.41
N VAL A 26 19.34 22.32 1.13
CA VAL A 26 18.92 23.72 1.16
C VAL A 26 19.82 24.42 2.19
N ARG A 27 20.58 25.42 1.75
CA ARG A 27 21.43 26.21 2.64
C ARG A 27 20.57 27.10 3.53
N GLY A 28 20.53 26.77 4.81
CA GLY A 28 19.98 27.62 5.88
C GLY A 28 18.88 26.89 6.64
N LEU A 29 19.13 26.67 7.94
CA LEU A 29 18.34 25.87 8.89
C LEU A 29 18.63 24.38 8.79
N GLY A 30 19.42 23.87 9.74
CA GLY A 30 19.82 22.47 9.87
C GLY A 30 18.69 21.56 10.30
N MET A 31 17.61 21.52 9.53
CA MET A 31 16.62 20.46 9.55
C MET A 31 16.69 19.73 8.22
N THR A 32 17.29 18.54 8.23
CA THR A 32 17.15 17.61 7.13
C THR A 32 15.73 17.05 7.17
N GLU A 33 14.80 17.68 6.44
CA GLU A 33 13.59 17.00 6.02
C GLU A 33 14.02 15.90 5.04
N THR A 34 14.32 14.71 5.57
CA THR A 34 14.35 13.51 4.74
C THR A 34 12.92 13.25 4.31
N THR A 35 12.55 13.66 3.10
CA THR A 35 11.31 13.18 2.48
C THR A 35 11.34 11.65 2.55
N PRO A 36 10.40 11.00 3.25
CA PRO A 36 10.39 9.55 3.36
C PRO A 36 10.40 8.96 1.95
N ILE A 37 11.30 8.02 1.69
CA ILE A 37 11.28 7.27 0.43
C ILE A 37 9.99 6.45 0.47
N PRO A 38 9.08 6.62 -0.49
CA PRO A 38 7.82 5.88 -0.46
C PRO A 38 8.11 4.38 -0.54
N VAL A 39 7.36 3.61 0.26
CA VAL A 39 7.43 2.14 0.23
C VAL A 39 7.04 1.67 -1.16
N LEU A 40 7.74 0.68 -1.70
CA LEU A 40 7.39 0.02 -2.94
C LEU A 40 6.72 -1.31 -2.63
N GLY A 41 5.50 -1.47 -3.11
CA GLY A 41 4.71 -2.68 -3.04
C GLY A 41 4.40 -3.28 -4.40
N VAL A 42 3.97 -4.54 -4.41
CA VAL A 42 3.47 -5.22 -5.60
C VAL A 42 2.17 -5.97 -5.29
N ASN A 43 1.20 -5.88 -6.19
CA ASN A 43 0.00 -6.71 -6.20
C ASN A 43 -0.59 -6.75 -7.62
N PHE A 44 -1.76 -7.36 -7.79
CA PHE A 44 -2.43 -7.44 -9.09
C PHE A 44 -3.14 -6.12 -9.45
N GLU A 45 -3.94 -5.57 -8.55
CA GLU A 45 -4.79 -4.41 -8.89
C GLU A 45 -4.10 -3.06 -8.84
N GLY A 46 -3.17 -2.87 -7.90
CA GLY A 46 -2.49 -1.61 -7.62
C GLY A 46 -3.42 -0.41 -7.49
N GLY A 47 -4.69 -0.61 -7.15
CA GLY A 47 -5.68 0.47 -7.11
C GLY A 47 -6.05 1.07 -8.47
N LYS A 48 -5.94 0.32 -9.58
CA LYS A 48 -6.53 0.69 -10.89
C LYS A 48 -7.95 1.24 -10.74
N HIS A 49 -8.76 0.64 -9.87
CA HIS A 49 -10.13 1.07 -9.57
C HIS A 49 -10.27 2.45 -8.93
N VAL A 50 -9.25 2.91 -8.20
CA VAL A 50 -9.29 4.25 -7.60
C VAL A 50 -9.16 5.31 -8.68
N ALA A 51 -8.30 5.07 -9.67
CA ALA A 51 -8.16 5.98 -10.81
C ALA A 51 -9.46 6.02 -11.63
N GLU A 52 -10.10 4.87 -11.85
CA GLU A 52 -11.41 4.78 -12.50
C GLU A 52 -12.49 5.52 -11.70
N ALA A 53 -12.61 5.23 -10.40
CA ALA A 53 -13.54 5.89 -9.49
C ALA A 53 -13.36 7.41 -9.52
N ALA A 54 -12.13 7.88 -9.37
CA ALA A 54 -11.78 9.30 -9.37
C ALA A 54 -12.04 10.01 -10.71
N SER A 55 -12.11 9.26 -11.82
CA SER A 55 -12.46 9.83 -13.13
C SER A 55 -13.97 10.06 -13.30
N SER A 56 -14.79 9.49 -12.42
CA SER A 56 -16.24 9.69 -12.45
C SER A 56 -16.62 11.10 -11.98
N PRO A 57 -17.51 11.82 -12.70
CA PRO A 57 -17.99 13.13 -12.27
C PRO A 57 -18.80 13.11 -10.97
N SER A 58 -19.30 11.93 -10.57
CA SER A 58 -20.02 11.73 -9.31
C SER A 58 -19.10 11.40 -8.13
N CYS A 59 -17.80 11.21 -8.38
CA CYS A 59 -16.85 10.92 -7.30
C CYS A 59 -16.46 12.21 -6.56
N VAL A 60 -16.80 12.27 -5.28
CA VAL A 60 -16.48 13.38 -4.38
C VAL A 60 -15.04 13.26 -3.85
N ALA A 61 -14.61 12.03 -3.54
CA ALA A 61 -13.28 11.71 -3.08
C ALA A 61 -12.99 10.23 -3.30
N ALA A 62 -11.70 9.89 -3.48
CA ALA A 62 -11.25 8.51 -3.62
C ALA A 62 -9.99 8.27 -2.77
N TYR A 63 -9.99 7.16 -2.03
CA TYR A 63 -8.93 6.80 -1.09
C TYR A 63 -8.35 5.42 -1.44
N ASN A 64 -7.03 5.33 -1.54
CA ASN A 64 -6.31 4.09 -1.82
C ASN A 64 -5.45 3.65 -0.64
N CYS A 65 -6.03 2.81 0.21
CA CYS A 65 -5.37 2.25 1.37
C CYS A 65 -4.88 0.83 1.06
N GLN A 66 -3.60 0.54 1.30
CA GLN A 66 -3.06 -0.81 1.10
C GLN A 66 -2.30 -1.28 2.33
N VAL A 67 -2.62 -2.48 2.80
CA VAL A 67 -1.95 -3.11 3.94
C VAL A 67 -0.69 -3.81 3.44
N SER A 68 0.46 -3.51 4.06
CA SER A 68 1.72 -4.21 3.80
C SER A 68 1.63 -5.66 4.28
N MET A 69 1.96 -6.60 3.40
CA MET A 69 1.96 -8.04 3.68
C MET A 69 3.31 -8.66 3.29
N ASP A 70 3.44 -10.00 3.38
CA ASP A 70 4.53 -10.85 2.84
C ASP A 70 5.61 -10.10 2.04
N ALA A 71 6.87 -10.28 2.40
CA ALA A 71 7.99 -9.72 1.65
C ALA A 71 8.48 -10.79 0.68
N PRO A 72 7.97 -10.86 -0.57
CA PRO A 72 8.27 -11.97 -1.47
C PRO A 72 9.77 -12.18 -1.66
N PHE A 73 10.59 -11.11 -1.62
CA PHE A 73 12.03 -11.17 -1.90
C PHE A 73 12.96 -10.98 -0.68
N GLU A 74 12.44 -11.03 0.54
CA GLU A 74 13.28 -11.06 1.76
C GLU A 74 13.45 -12.51 2.25
N GLU A 75 14.60 -12.81 2.89
CA GLU A 75 15.07 -14.12 3.38
C GLU A 75 13.96 -14.98 4.02
N GLY A 76 13.21 -15.72 3.20
CA GLY A 76 12.22 -16.71 3.62
C GLY A 76 10.88 -16.19 4.16
N GLN A 77 10.54 -14.91 3.98
CA GLN A 77 9.33 -14.29 4.56
C GLN A 77 8.08 -14.35 3.66
N ALA A 78 8.17 -14.98 2.49
CA ALA A 78 6.99 -15.29 1.71
C ALA A 78 6.15 -16.32 2.48
N ALA A 79 4.93 -15.96 2.88
CA ALA A 79 4.04 -16.96 3.46
C ALA A 79 3.88 -18.10 2.44
N PRO A 80 4.06 -19.38 2.84
CA PRO A 80 3.76 -20.51 1.98
C PRO A 80 2.36 -20.40 1.38
N GLU A 81 2.17 -20.89 0.16
CA GLU A 81 0.90 -20.81 -0.56
C GLU A 81 -0.26 -21.40 0.27
N HIS A 82 -0.04 -22.50 0.99
CA HIS A 82 -1.03 -23.10 1.88
C HIS A 82 -1.44 -22.18 3.06
N LEU A 83 -0.57 -21.25 3.51
CA LEU A 83 -0.94 -20.24 4.50
C LEU A 83 -1.69 -19.06 3.87
N ARG A 84 -1.27 -18.63 2.68
CA ARG A 84 -1.98 -17.60 1.90
C ARG A 84 -3.42 -18.00 1.58
N GLN A 85 -3.64 -19.28 1.31
CA GLN A 85 -4.96 -19.84 1.03
C GLN A 85 -5.94 -19.75 2.21
N LEU A 86 -5.43 -19.63 3.44
CA LEU A 86 -6.25 -19.53 4.65
C LEU A 86 -6.75 -18.11 4.91
N GLY A 87 -6.22 -17.10 4.19
CA GLY A 87 -6.56 -15.69 4.38
C GLY A 87 -6.05 -15.10 5.70
N ARG A 88 -6.17 -13.77 5.82
CA ARG A 88 -5.77 -12.99 7.01
C ARG A 88 -4.32 -13.26 7.47
N THR A 89 -3.38 -13.43 6.53
CA THR A 89 -1.97 -13.76 6.83
C THR A 89 -1.33 -12.77 7.82
N GLU A 90 -1.78 -11.52 7.84
CA GLU A 90 -1.29 -10.50 8.78
C GLU A 90 -1.52 -10.87 10.24
N GLN A 91 -2.65 -11.53 10.57
CA GLN A 91 -2.93 -11.95 11.94
C GLN A 91 -1.92 -13.00 12.42
N ARG A 92 -1.48 -13.87 11.50
CA ARG A 92 -0.43 -14.87 11.78
C ARG A 92 0.95 -14.23 11.96
N LEU A 93 1.14 -13.04 11.40
CA LEU A 93 2.31 -12.20 11.60
C LEU A 93 2.18 -11.27 12.83
N GLY A 94 1.15 -11.47 13.66
CA GLY A 94 0.95 -10.74 14.92
C GLY A 94 0.19 -9.42 14.80
N VAL A 95 -0.36 -9.11 13.63
CA VAL A 95 -1.10 -7.85 13.40
C VAL A 95 -2.49 -7.97 13.99
N LEU A 96 -2.82 -7.07 14.92
CA LEU A 96 -4.13 -7.02 15.57
C LEU A 96 -5.14 -6.24 14.71
N ASP A 97 -6.41 -6.64 14.77
CA ASP A 97 -7.49 -5.92 14.09
C ASP A 97 -7.60 -4.47 14.59
N SER A 98 -7.42 -4.26 15.90
CA SER A 98 -7.42 -2.92 16.51
C SER A 98 -6.34 -2.00 15.93
N GLN A 99 -5.17 -2.54 15.60
CA GLN A 99 -4.08 -1.79 14.98
C GLN A 99 -4.44 -1.36 13.55
N LEU A 100 -5.12 -2.23 12.79
CA LEU A 100 -5.59 -1.89 11.44
C LEU A 100 -6.73 -0.86 11.50
N GLN A 101 -7.63 -1.00 12.48
CA GLN A 101 -8.70 -0.04 12.73
C GLN A 101 -8.13 1.34 13.09
N GLU A 102 -7.17 1.41 14.00
CA GLU A 102 -6.52 2.67 14.42
C GLU A 102 -5.89 3.41 13.23
N GLN A 103 -5.20 2.69 12.35
CA GLN A 103 -4.57 3.27 11.16
C GLN A 103 -5.60 3.73 10.12
N LEU A 104 -6.68 2.97 9.88
CA LEU A 104 -7.70 3.31 8.87
C LEU A 104 -8.68 4.39 9.35
N ARG A 105 -8.86 4.52 10.66
CA ARG A 105 -9.85 5.41 11.28
C ARG A 105 -9.83 6.85 10.77
N PRO A 106 -8.67 7.54 10.64
CA PRO A 106 -8.66 8.92 10.15
C PRO A 106 -9.19 9.04 8.71
N VAL A 107 -8.84 8.08 7.84
CA VAL A 107 -9.31 8.06 6.45
C VAL A 107 -10.81 7.82 6.38
N PHE A 108 -11.33 6.86 7.15
CA PHE A 108 -12.76 6.58 7.19
C PHE A 108 -13.57 7.74 7.80
N ALA A 109 -13.03 8.43 8.80
CA ALA A 109 -13.67 9.61 9.40
C ALA A 109 -13.77 10.77 8.40
N GLU A 110 -12.70 11.05 7.65
CA GLU A 110 -12.71 12.09 6.61
C GLU A 110 -13.66 11.72 5.48
N ALA A 111 -13.62 10.46 5.01
CA ALA A 111 -14.53 9.98 3.99
C ALA A 111 -16.00 10.11 4.42
N ALA A 112 -16.33 9.77 5.67
CA ALA A 112 -17.67 9.93 6.22
C ALA A 112 -18.10 11.40 6.33
N SER A 113 -17.18 12.29 6.75
CA SER A 113 -17.42 13.74 6.79
C SER A 113 -17.77 14.29 5.40
N LYS A 114 -16.95 13.96 4.39
CA LYS A 114 -17.19 14.38 3.00
C LYS A 114 -18.47 13.80 2.43
N ALA A 115 -18.74 12.53 2.69
CA ALA A 115 -19.96 11.89 2.24
C ALA A 115 -21.21 12.55 2.85
N SER A 116 -21.16 12.86 4.15
CA SER A 116 -22.24 13.57 4.84
C SER A 116 -22.46 14.98 4.27
N ALA A 117 -21.39 15.75 4.06
CA ALA A 117 -21.48 17.10 3.51
C ALA A 117 -22.03 17.14 2.08
N ALA A 118 -21.69 16.15 1.26
CA ALA A 118 -22.12 16.05 -0.13
C ALA A 118 -23.45 15.29 -0.32
N GLY A 119 -24.03 14.72 0.74
CA GLY A 119 -25.17 13.80 0.63
C GLY A 119 -24.84 12.60 -0.29
N ALA A 120 -23.63 12.08 -0.18
CA ALA A 120 -23.06 11.04 -1.03
C ALA A 120 -23.09 9.65 -0.38
N TRP A 121 -22.96 8.61 -1.19
CA TRP A 121 -22.69 7.24 -0.73
C TRP A 121 -21.24 7.08 -0.28
N ILE A 122 -20.98 6.16 0.65
CA ILE A 122 -19.63 5.64 0.87
C ILE A 122 -19.55 4.27 0.20
N VAL A 123 -18.61 4.11 -0.71
CA VAL A 123 -18.35 2.84 -1.39
C VAL A 123 -17.03 2.30 -0.88
N VAL A 124 -17.07 1.17 -0.16
CA VAL A 124 -15.87 0.52 0.37
C VAL A 124 -15.59 -0.74 -0.44
N GLN A 125 -14.49 -0.73 -1.18
CA GLN A 125 -13.98 -1.89 -1.88
C GLN A 125 -12.90 -2.59 -1.05
N ILE A 126 -13.03 -3.89 -0.82
CA ILE A 126 -12.03 -4.69 -0.11
C ILE A 126 -11.35 -5.64 -1.08
N THR A 127 -10.15 -5.24 -1.54
CA THR A 127 -9.33 -5.96 -2.53
C THR A 127 -8.32 -6.88 -1.85
N ARG A 128 -8.82 -7.79 -1.00
CA ARG A 128 -7.99 -8.73 -0.20
C ARG A 128 -8.23 -10.21 -0.51
N GLY A 129 -8.75 -10.51 -1.70
CA GLY A 129 -8.99 -11.87 -2.19
C GLY A 129 -9.86 -12.67 -1.22
N ARG A 130 -9.43 -13.89 -0.87
CA ARG A 130 -10.13 -14.77 0.08
C ARG A 130 -10.31 -14.16 1.48
N SER A 131 -9.51 -13.15 1.83
CA SER A 131 -9.57 -12.46 3.12
C SER A 131 -10.61 -11.35 3.18
N ALA A 132 -11.22 -10.98 2.04
CA ALA A 132 -12.03 -9.76 1.94
C ALA A 132 -13.21 -9.76 2.92
N HIS A 133 -13.98 -10.86 2.98
CA HIS A 133 -15.13 -10.95 3.87
C HIS A 133 -14.73 -10.95 5.36
N ALA A 134 -13.74 -11.75 5.74
CA ALA A 134 -13.26 -11.78 7.13
C ALA A 134 -12.64 -10.44 7.57
N PHE A 135 -12.00 -9.71 6.65
CA PHE A 135 -11.47 -8.38 6.92
C PHE A 135 -12.57 -7.33 7.07
N PHE A 136 -13.63 -7.42 6.25
CA PHE A 136 -14.80 -6.56 6.39
C PHE A 136 -15.37 -6.63 7.80
N LEU A 137 -15.76 -7.84 8.23
CA LEU A 137 -16.43 -8.06 9.52
C LEU A 137 -15.56 -7.63 10.72
N ALA A 138 -14.25 -7.85 10.64
CA ALA A 138 -13.36 -7.64 11.78
C ALA A 138 -12.78 -6.21 11.87
N VAL A 139 -12.64 -5.51 10.75
CA VAL A 139 -11.91 -4.23 10.69
C VAL A 139 -12.79 -3.11 10.16
N VAL A 140 -13.40 -3.30 8.99
CA VAL A 140 -14.11 -2.23 8.29
C VAL A 140 -15.50 -1.97 8.87
N GLU A 141 -16.28 -3.02 9.11
CA GLU A 141 -17.63 -2.91 9.66
C GLU A 141 -17.66 -2.23 11.04
N PRO A 142 -16.77 -2.57 12.00
CA PRO A 142 -16.68 -1.85 13.27
C PRO A 142 -16.37 -0.35 13.11
N LEU A 143 -15.47 0.01 12.19
CA LEU A 143 -15.15 1.42 11.91
C LEU A 143 -16.37 2.17 11.35
N LEU A 144 -17.08 1.58 10.39
CA LEU A 144 -18.27 2.18 9.80
C LEU A 144 -19.39 2.36 10.84
N ALA A 145 -19.56 1.38 11.74
CA ALA A 145 -20.53 1.44 12.82
C ALA A 145 -20.21 2.54 13.83
N GLU A 146 -18.95 2.69 14.23
CA GLU A 146 -18.52 3.73 15.15
C GLU A 146 -18.73 5.14 14.58
N LEU A 147 -18.42 5.33 13.30
CA LEU A 147 -18.55 6.61 12.61
C LEU A 147 -20.00 6.97 12.25
N LYS A 148 -20.97 6.10 12.57
CA LYS A 148 -22.40 6.24 12.18
C LYS A 148 -22.59 6.45 10.68
N ALA A 149 -21.66 5.95 9.87
CA ALA A 149 -21.60 6.15 8.42
C ALA A 149 -22.58 5.24 7.64
N ILE A 150 -23.42 4.49 8.36
CA ILE A 150 -24.21 3.37 7.83
C ILE A 150 -25.41 3.75 6.93
N PRO A 151 -26.06 4.93 6.95
CA PRO A 151 -27.31 5.05 6.21
C PRO A 151 -27.15 4.93 4.68
N ARG A 152 -25.96 5.15 4.11
CA ARG A 152 -25.68 5.03 2.65
C ARG A 152 -24.27 4.47 2.39
N CYS A 153 -24.05 3.21 2.73
CA CYS A 153 -22.80 2.50 2.47
C CYS A 153 -23.02 1.32 1.51
N ASP A 154 -22.16 1.19 0.50
CA ASP A 154 -22.07 0.05 -0.40
C ASP A 154 -20.71 -0.63 -0.20
N VAL A 155 -20.71 -1.92 0.17
CA VAL A 155 -19.48 -2.67 0.43
C VAL A 155 -19.31 -3.72 -0.66
N ARG A 156 -18.18 -3.64 -1.35
CA ARG A 156 -17.84 -4.52 -2.45
C ARG A 156 -16.64 -5.36 -2.09
N THR A 157 -16.76 -6.66 -2.31
CA THR A 157 -15.64 -7.60 -2.19
C THR A 157 -15.30 -8.13 -3.57
N GLY A 158 -14.01 -8.23 -3.85
CA GLY A 158 -13.55 -8.70 -5.16
C GLY A 158 -12.14 -8.21 -5.41
N TYR A 159 -11.43 -8.94 -6.24
CA TYR A 159 -9.98 -8.77 -6.38
C TYR A 159 -9.57 -8.51 -7.83
N ARG A 160 -10.47 -8.75 -8.79
CA ARG A 160 -10.20 -8.58 -10.21
C ARG A 160 -11.06 -7.48 -10.80
N SER A 161 -10.59 -6.91 -11.90
CA SER A 161 -11.30 -5.85 -12.63
C SER A 161 -12.68 -6.27 -13.15
N ALA A 162 -12.90 -7.55 -13.39
CA ALA A 162 -14.20 -8.09 -13.80
C ALA A 162 -15.24 -8.16 -12.65
N ASP A 163 -14.80 -8.07 -11.40
CA ASP A 163 -15.68 -8.21 -10.23
C ASP A 163 -16.45 -6.91 -9.92
N HIS A 164 -16.19 -5.80 -10.64
CA HIS A 164 -16.66 -4.46 -10.22
C HIS A 164 -17.15 -3.61 -11.39
N SER A 165 -18.34 -3.01 -11.23
CA SER A 165 -18.82 -1.89 -12.04
C SER A 165 -19.25 -0.75 -11.13
N LEU A 166 -18.56 0.39 -11.18
CA LEU A 166 -18.94 1.62 -10.47
C LEU A 166 -19.97 2.41 -11.28
N ALA A 167 -21.09 1.79 -11.62
CA ALA A 167 -22.23 2.48 -12.23
C ALA A 167 -23.06 3.20 -11.15
N LEU A 168 -22.47 4.19 -10.49
CA LEU A 168 -23.17 5.05 -9.54
C LEU A 168 -23.48 6.39 -10.20
N SER A 169 -24.76 6.63 -10.46
CA SER A 169 -25.28 7.92 -10.93
C SER A 169 -25.33 8.98 -9.82
N GLU A 170 -25.29 8.55 -8.56
CA GLU A 170 -25.35 9.41 -7.38
C GLU A 170 -23.94 9.80 -6.90
N PRO A 171 -23.78 10.95 -6.20
CA PRO A 171 -22.51 11.31 -5.59
C PRO A 171 -21.99 10.21 -4.66
N PHE A 172 -20.70 9.92 -4.71
CA PHE A 172 -20.07 8.90 -3.87
C PHE A 172 -18.64 9.26 -3.44
N VAL A 173 -18.24 8.75 -2.29
CA VAL A 173 -16.87 8.70 -1.79
C VAL A 173 -16.39 7.25 -1.88
N PHE A 174 -15.26 7.02 -2.53
CA PHE A 174 -14.73 5.68 -2.77
C PHE A 174 -13.53 5.40 -1.86
N ILE A 175 -13.51 4.26 -1.17
CA ILE A 175 -12.38 3.79 -0.37
C ILE A 175 -12.04 2.39 -0.85
N THR A 176 -10.81 2.16 -1.31
CA THR A 176 -10.30 0.80 -1.50
C THR A 176 -9.36 0.45 -0.35
N VAL A 177 -9.54 -0.74 0.22
CA VAL A 177 -8.64 -1.33 1.21
C VAL A 177 -8.12 -2.65 0.66
N GLY A 178 -6.89 -2.63 0.18
CA GLY A 178 -6.22 -3.80 -0.40
C GLY A 178 -5.03 -4.27 0.40
N MET A 179 -4.22 -5.10 -0.23
CA MET A 179 -2.94 -5.55 0.30
C MET A 179 -1.86 -5.61 -0.78
N PHE A 180 -0.60 -5.51 -0.35
CA PHE A 180 0.55 -5.64 -1.23
C PHE A 180 1.68 -6.47 -0.63
N GLY A 181 2.41 -7.18 -1.50
CA GLY A 181 3.69 -7.78 -1.13
C GLY A 181 4.79 -6.72 -1.10
N ARG A 182 5.58 -6.69 -0.01
CA ARG A 182 6.64 -5.69 0.21
C ARG A 182 7.83 -5.91 -0.73
N LEU A 183 8.25 -4.89 -1.47
CA LEU A 183 9.51 -4.88 -2.23
C LEU A 183 10.61 -4.07 -1.55
N THR A 184 10.23 -3.02 -0.82
CA THR A 184 11.14 -2.24 0.01
C THR A 184 11.53 -3.03 1.26
N PRO A 185 12.84 -3.17 1.57
CA PRO A 185 13.25 -3.88 2.77
C PRO A 185 12.83 -3.23 4.07
N GLY A 186 12.64 -4.04 5.12
CA GLY A 186 12.43 -3.55 6.50
C GLY A 186 11.09 -2.87 6.77
N VAL A 187 10.14 -2.96 5.84
CA VAL A 187 8.76 -2.49 6.05
C VAL A 187 8.03 -3.51 6.91
N SER A 188 7.44 -3.15 8.04
CA SER A 188 6.67 -4.10 8.87
C SER A 188 5.39 -4.56 8.18
N PRO A 189 4.92 -5.82 8.36
CA PRO A 189 3.60 -6.24 7.92
C PRO A 189 2.50 -5.56 8.76
N GLY A 190 1.30 -5.39 8.19
CA GLY A 190 0.15 -4.79 8.87
C GLY A 190 0.18 -3.26 8.97
N VAL A 191 1.11 -2.61 8.27
CA VAL A 191 1.13 -1.15 8.15
C VAL A 191 0.21 -0.77 6.99
N VAL A 192 -0.69 0.19 7.22
CA VAL A 192 -1.59 0.73 6.20
C VAL A 192 -0.89 1.89 5.51
N HIS A 193 -0.81 1.83 4.19
CA HIS A 193 -0.18 2.86 3.37
C HIS A 193 -1.19 3.57 2.47
N ALA A 194 -0.95 4.85 2.21
CA ALA A 194 -1.62 5.58 1.14
C ALA A 194 -0.87 5.39 -0.18
N VAL A 195 -1.53 4.86 -1.21
CA VAL A 195 -0.90 4.69 -2.52
C VAL A 195 -0.97 5.99 -3.31
N GLU A 196 0.18 6.56 -3.63
CA GLU A 196 0.30 7.78 -4.44
C GLU A 196 0.36 7.47 -5.93
N THR A 197 1.02 6.37 -6.28
CA THR A 197 1.31 6.04 -7.68
C THR A 197 1.27 4.54 -7.89
N THR A 198 0.73 4.13 -9.04
CA THR A 198 0.76 2.75 -9.51
C THR A 198 1.39 2.65 -10.87
N PHE A 199 2.42 1.81 -10.97
CA PHE A 199 3.06 1.42 -12.21
C PHE A 199 2.45 0.11 -12.69
N VAL A 200 1.68 0.18 -13.77
CA VAL A 200 0.99 -0.99 -14.34
C VAL A 200 1.95 -1.69 -15.31
N VAL A 201 2.13 -2.99 -15.10
CA VAL A 201 2.87 -3.86 -16.01
C VAL A 201 2.00 -4.22 -17.20
N ASP A 202 2.59 -4.21 -18.39
CA ASP A 202 1.96 -4.53 -19.67
C ASP A 202 1.52 -6.00 -19.71
N ASP A 203 0.28 -6.25 -20.13
CA ASP A 203 -0.30 -7.59 -20.28
C ASP A 203 0.47 -8.48 -21.26
N ALA A 204 1.22 -7.92 -22.21
CA ALA A 204 2.08 -8.68 -23.12
C ALA A 204 3.44 -9.06 -22.50
N SER A 205 3.72 -8.64 -21.27
CA SER A 205 4.97 -8.96 -20.56
C SER A 205 5.03 -10.42 -20.11
N THR A 206 6.20 -10.83 -19.60
CA THR A 206 6.34 -12.07 -18.83
C THR A 206 6.80 -11.76 -17.41
N PRO A 207 6.60 -12.65 -16.41
CA PRO A 207 7.13 -12.47 -15.06
C PRO A 207 8.65 -12.21 -14.99
N ALA A 208 9.41 -12.85 -15.90
CA ALA A 208 10.86 -12.67 -16.00
C ALA A 208 11.27 -11.33 -16.63
N GLU A 209 10.43 -10.78 -17.51
CA GLU A 209 10.68 -9.53 -18.24
C GLU A 209 9.46 -8.58 -18.18
N PRO A 210 9.13 -8.05 -16.99
CA PRO A 210 8.03 -7.09 -16.86
C PRO A 210 8.38 -5.80 -17.60
N ARG A 211 7.41 -5.23 -18.31
CA ARG A 211 7.51 -3.91 -18.95
C ARG A 211 6.41 -3.01 -18.43
N ARG A 212 6.71 -1.72 -18.27
CA ARG A 212 5.72 -0.74 -17.80
C ARG A 212 4.82 -0.31 -18.95
N ALA A 213 3.51 -0.47 -18.79
CA ALA A 213 2.50 0.06 -19.71
C ALA A 213 2.14 1.51 -19.36
N VAL A 214 1.69 1.76 -18.13
CA VAL A 214 1.18 3.07 -17.71
C VAL A 214 1.55 3.39 -16.26
N CYS A 215 1.59 4.69 -15.94
CA CYS A 215 1.76 5.22 -14.60
C CYS A 215 0.46 5.93 -14.20
N LEU A 216 -0.25 5.39 -13.22
CA LEU A 216 -1.46 5.97 -12.66
C LEU A 216 -1.09 6.81 -11.43
N GLN A 217 -1.44 8.09 -11.47
CA GLN A 217 -1.34 8.97 -10.31
C GLN A 217 -2.66 8.91 -9.55
N HIS A 218 -2.61 8.50 -8.29
CA HIS A 218 -3.76 8.61 -7.41
C HIS A 218 -3.69 10.00 -6.80
N ALA A 219 -4.57 10.90 -7.24
CA ALA A 219 -4.55 12.28 -6.79
C ALA A 219 -4.80 12.35 -5.28
N THR A 220 -3.71 12.47 -4.50
CA THR A 220 -3.76 12.58 -3.04
C THR A 220 -3.71 14.06 -2.63
N HIS A 221 -4.77 14.80 -2.94
CA HIS A 221 -4.97 16.13 -2.35
C HIS A 221 -5.74 16.07 -1.01
N ASP A 222 -6.02 14.87 -0.52
CA ASP A 222 -6.72 14.70 0.75
C ASP A 222 -5.74 14.59 1.92
N GLU A 223 -5.91 15.48 2.91
CA GLU A 223 -5.07 15.53 4.11
C GLU A 223 -5.11 14.23 4.93
N ALA A 224 -6.22 13.48 4.89
CA ALA A 224 -6.33 12.23 5.64
C ALA A 224 -5.38 11.15 5.11
N LEU A 225 -5.05 11.16 3.82
CA LEU A 225 -4.06 10.23 3.25
C LEU A 225 -2.63 10.59 3.66
N LYS A 226 -2.36 11.84 4.02
CA LYS A 226 -1.04 12.25 4.54
C LYS A 226 -0.77 11.74 5.96
N LEU A 227 -1.81 11.24 6.64
CA LEU A 227 -1.69 10.58 7.94
C LEU A 227 -1.21 9.12 7.80
N LEU A 228 -1.25 8.57 6.59
CA LEU A 228 -0.70 7.26 6.27
C LEU A 228 0.67 7.39 5.60
N PRO A 229 1.61 6.47 5.88
CA PRO A 229 2.89 6.43 5.17
C PRO A 229 2.67 6.24 3.66
N PRO A 230 3.36 7.01 2.80
CA PRO A 230 3.18 6.92 1.36
C PRO A 230 3.74 5.61 0.79
N CYS A 231 3.07 5.12 -0.25
CA CYS A 231 3.46 3.93 -0.98
C CYS A 231 3.30 4.13 -2.49
N ARG A 232 4.17 3.45 -3.24
CA ARG A 232 4.08 3.25 -4.68
C ARG A 232 3.86 1.78 -4.96
N MET A 233 3.07 1.49 -5.97
CA MET A 233 2.64 0.14 -6.27
C MET A 233 3.09 -0.28 -7.66
N ILE A 234 3.48 -1.54 -7.80
CA ILE A 234 3.55 -2.23 -9.09
C ILE A 234 2.30 -3.09 -9.20
N SER A 235 1.53 -2.87 -10.26
CA SER A 235 0.35 -3.65 -10.58
C SER A 235 0.68 -4.66 -11.67
N LEU A 236 0.46 -5.94 -11.37
CA LEU A 236 0.70 -7.06 -12.29
C LEU A 236 -0.56 -7.44 -13.06
N PRO A 237 -0.42 -8.01 -14.27
CA PRO A 237 -1.54 -8.61 -14.99
C PRO A 237 -2.20 -9.75 -14.21
N ASP A 238 -3.50 -9.92 -14.38
CA ASP A 238 -4.30 -10.97 -13.72
C ASP A 238 -3.89 -12.40 -14.07
N HIS A 239 -3.24 -12.58 -15.23
CA HIS A 239 -2.76 -13.86 -15.71
C HIS A 239 -1.35 -14.20 -15.22
N PHE A 240 -0.68 -13.25 -14.56
CA PHE A 240 0.60 -13.52 -13.93
C PHE A 240 0.39 -14.34 -12.66
N PRO A 241 1.34 -15.20 -12.29
CA PRO A 241 1.35 -15.82 -10.97
C PRO A 241 1.58 -14.77 -9.87
N PHE A 242 1.12 -15.02 -8.65
CA PHE A 242 1.39 -14.10 -7.55
C PHE A 242 2.89 -14.09 -7.24
N VAL A 243 3.44 -12.93 -6.89
CA VAL A 243 4.88 -12.68 -6.86
C VAL A 243 5.64 -13.64 -5.94
N THR A 244 6.45 -14.51 -6.53
CA THR A 244 7.41 -15.39 -5.85
C THR A 244 8.83 -15.18 -6.42
N PRO A 245 9.90 -15.26 -5.60
CA PRO A 245 11.28 -15.08 -6.06
C PRO A 245 11.70 -15.99 -7.21
N GLU A 246 11.10 -17.18 -7.31
CA GLU A 246 11.44 -18.16 -8.33
C GLU A 246 10.99 -17.73 -9.73
N GLU A 247 9.93 -16.93 -9.82
CA GLU A 247 9.31 -16.53 -11.09
C GLU A 247 9.65 -15.10 -11.50
N TYR A 248 10.10 -14.27 -10.56
CA TYR A 248 10.34 -12.85 -10.76
C TYR A 248 11.76 -12.44 -10.44
N VAL A 249 12.35 -11.60 -11.29
CA VAL A 249 13.61 -10.92 -10.97
C VAL A 249 13.30 -9.62 -10.24
N ARG A 250 13.60 -9.57 -8.93
CA ARG A 250 13.34 -8.41 -8.06
C ARG A 250 13.77 -7.08 -8.68
N ASP A 251 14.99 -7.00 -9.21
CA ASP A 251 15.54 -5.78 -9.79
C ASP A 251 14.78 -5.32 -11.04
N ARG A 252 14.20 -6.25 -11.81
CA ARG A 252 13.35 -5.91 -12.96
C ARG A 252 12.04 -5.29 -12.51
N LEU A 253 11.41 -5.85 -11.47
CA LEU A 253 10.22 -5.26 -10.86
C LEU A 253 10.54 -3.87 -10.30
N ILE A 254 11.59 -3.71 -9.49
CA ILE A 254 12.00 -2.39 -8.98
C ILE A 254 12.30 -1.41 -10.12
N GLY A 255 12.87 -1.90 -11.22
CA GLY A 255 13.10 -1.14 -12.44
C GLY A 255 11.83 -0.52 -13.05
N ILE A 256 10.67 -1.16 -12.91
CA ILE A 256 9.36 -0.62 -13.37
C ILE A 256 9.03 0.72 -12.71
N ALA A 257 9.30 0.85 -11.41
CA ALA A 257 9.05 2.06 -10.64
C ALA A 257 10.13 3.15 -10.87
N SER A 258 11.27 2.76 -11.43
CA SER A 258 12.44 3.64 -11.62
C SER A 258 12.58 4.16 -13.05
N ALA A 259 12.10 3.40 -14.04
CA ALA A 259 12.09 3.81 -15.43
C ALA A 259 11.13 5.00 -15.60
N GLY A 260 11.60 6.19 -15.99
CA GLY A 260 10.73 7.33 -16.29
C GLY A 260 10.68 8.45 -15.26
N SER A 261 11.77 8.74 -14.56
CA SER A 261 12.09 10.15 -14.27
C SER A 261 12.95 10.70 -15.42
N VAL A 262 12.32 10.90 -16.57
CA VAL A 262 12.83 11.69 -17.69
C VAL A 262 11.83 12.80 -17.94
#